data_AF-A0A383BYE1-F1
#
_entry.id   AF-A0A383BYE1-F1
#
_cell.length_a   1.000
_cell.length_b   1.000
_cell.length_c   1.000
_cell.angle_alpha   90.00
_cell.angle_beta   90.00
_cell.angle_gamma   90.00
#
_symmetry.space_group_name_H-M   'P 1'
#
loop_
_entity.id
_entity.type
_entity.pdbx_description
1 polymer ?
#
loop_
_entity_poly.entity_id
_entity_poly.type
_entity_poly.pdbx_seq_one_letter_code
_entity_poly.pdbx_strand_id
1 'polypeptide(L)'
;MDIEEAQRYLGEVDVQALSEAILAQEPEAWTEQIIRQQAYQVHQETESIVLLFCDESWPWGEIHREAGWDRLAKVAMPLIDDIIDTYYTPGGTLLRAMAAKLKAGGRITPHVDSLESFHMGHRIHVPITT
;
A
#
# COMPACT_ATOMS: atom_id res chain seq x y z
N MET A 1 -9.98 5.46 15.76
CA MET A 1 -10.93 4.35 15.57
C MET A 1 -10.21 3.09 15.98
N ASP A 2 -10.75 2.32 16.92
CA ASP A 2 -10.24 0.98 17.23
C ASP A 2 -11.12 -0.01 16.44
N ILE A 3 -10.51 -1.01 15.79
CA ILE A 3 -11.25 -2.05 15.06
C ILE A 3 -11.51 -3.29 15.93
N GLU A 4 -11.09 -3.28 17.21
CA GLU A 4 -11.31 -4.29 18.26
C GLU A 4 -10.73 -5.69 17.97
N GLU A 5 -10.35 -5.96 16.72
CA GLU A 5 -9.83 -7.23 16.23
C GLU A 5 -8.55 -7.02 15.41
N ALA A 6 -7.72 -8.06 15.28
CA ALA A 6 -6.46 -7.97 14.54
C ALA A 6 -6.64 -7.72 13.03
N GLN A 7 -7.75 -8.21 12.46
CA GLN A 7 -8.10 -8.08 11.05
C GLN A 7 -9.62 -8.06 10.92
N ARG A 8 -10.14 -7.18 10.06
CA ARG A 8 -11.58 -7.04 9.80
C ARG A 8 -11.84 -6.93 8.30
N TYR A 9 -12.83 -7.66 7.81
CA TYR A 9 -13.35 -7.47 6.46
C TYR A 9 -14.21 -6.20 6.40
N LEU A 10 -13.90 -5.29 5.48
CA LEU A 10 -14.61 -4.02 5.33
C LEU A 10 -15.81 -4.14 4.38
N GLY A 11 -15.63 -4.80 3.24
CA GLY A 11 -16.67 -4.97 2.23
C GLY A 11 -16.08 -5.20 0.84
N GLU A 12 -16.95 -5.39 -0.15
CA GLU A 12 -16.58 -5.42 -1.56
C GLU A 12 -16.42 -4.00 -2.09
N VAL A 13 -15.50 -3.82 -3.03
CA VAL A 13 -15.24 -2.57 -3.72
C VAL A 13 -14.99 -2.84 -5.19
N ASP A 14 -15.37 -1.91 -6.07
CA ASP A 14 -15.07 -2.02 -7.50
C ASP A 14 -13.59 -1.70 -7.74
N VAL A 15 -12.84 -2.74 -8.09
CA VAL A 15 -11.40 -2.65 -8.37
C VAL A 15 -11.08 -2.63 -9.86
N GLN A 16 -12.07 -2.67 -10.76
CA GLN A 16 -11.83 -2.95 -12.19
C GLN A 16 -10.83 -1.97 -12.80
N ALA A 17 -11.08 -0.67 -12.67
CA ALA A 17 -10.21 0.36 -13.25
C ALA A 17 -8.80 0.34 -12.65
N LEU A 18 -8.69 0.09 -11.33
CA LEU A 18 -7.40 -0.01 -10.66
C LEU A 18 -6.64 -1.27 -11.10
N SER A 19 -7.34 -2.40 -11.21
CA SER A 19 -6.79 -3.67 -11.67
C SER A 19 -6.23 -3.56 -13.08
N GLU A 20 -7.02 -3.03 -14.02
CA GLU A 20 -6.58 -2.81 -15.40
C GLU A 20 -5.33 -1.93 -15.45
N ALA A 21 -5.30 -0.83 -14.68
CA ALA A 21 -4.18 0.10 -14.66
C ALA A 21 -2.90 -0.49 -14.03
N ILE A 22 -3.03 -1.33 -12.99
CA ILE A 22 -1.90 -2.03 -12.36
C ILE A 22 -1.34 -3.11 -13.29
N LEU A 23 -2.22 -3.92 -13.90
CA LEU A 23 -1.82 -5.01 -14.78
C LEU A 23 -1.22 -4.52 -16.11
N ALA A 24 -1.56 -3.30 -16.54
CA ALA A 24 -0.99 -2.65 -17.71
C ALA A 24 0.39 -1.98 -17.46
N GLN A 25 0.91 -2.01 -16.22
CA GLN A 25 2.22 -1.42 -15.94
C GLN A 25 3.35 -2.25 -16.56
N GLU A 26 4.28 -1.54 -17.22
CA GLU A 26 5.50 -2.12 -17.75
C GLU A 26 6.36 -2.75 -16.63
N PRO A 27 7.15 -3.80 -16.92
CA PRO A 27 8.00 -4.47 -15.93
C PRO A 27 8.90 -3.51 -15.14
N GLU A 28 9.40 -2.45 -15.78
CA GLU A 28 10.30 -1.47 -15.17
C GLU A 28 9.65 -0.76 -13.98
N ALA A 29 8.35 -0.47 -14.05
CA ALA A 29 7.60 0.22 -12.99
C ALA A 29 7.71 -0.51 -11.64
N TRP A 30 7.77 -1.84 -11.68
CA TRP A 30 7.88 -2.72 -10.50
C TRP A 30 9.26 -2.70 -9.84
N THR A 31 10.24 -2.05 -10.48
CA THR A 31 11.63 -1.95 -10.04
C THR A 31 12.15 -0.51 -9.93
N GLU A 32 11.27 0.49 -10.11
CA GLU A 32 11.64 1.91 -9.96
C GLU A 32 12.00 2.30 -8.53
N GLN A 33 11.41 1.61 -7.56
CA GLN A 33 11.65 1.84 -6.13
C GLN A 33 12.04 0.54 -5.45
N ILE A 34 13.35 0.34 -5.27
CA ILE A 34 13.94 -0.88 -4.71
C ILE A 34 14.34 -0.76 -3.24
N ILE A 35 14.17 0.41 -2.61
CA ILE A 35 14.61 0.66 -1.23
C ILE A 35 14.00 -0.39 -0.28
N ARG A 36 12.73 -0.77 -0.48
CA ARG A 36 12.06 -1.77 0.38
C ARG A 36 12.70 -3.16 0.23
N GLN A 37 13.04 -3.55 -0.99
CA GLN A 37 13.65 -4.85 -1.32
C GLN A 37 15.08 -4.93 -0.79
N GLN A 38 15.79 -3.80 -0.77
CA GLN A 38 17.17 -3.70 -0.28
C GLN A 38 17.24 -3.59 1.25
N ALA A 39 16.34 -2.80 1.85
CA ALA A 39 16.37 -2.51 3.28
C ALA A 39 15.74 -3.61 4.14
N TYR A 40 14.76 -4.36 3.60
CA TYR A 40 14.01 -5.34 4.38
C TYR A 40 14.08 -6.73 3.75
N GLN A 41 14.70 -7.68 4.46
CA GLN A 41 14.90 -9.05 3.99
C GLN A 41 13.58 -9.76 3.62
N VAL A 42 12.48 -9.44 4.32
CA VAL A 42 11.15 -9.99 4.07
C VAL A 42 10.51 -9.53 2.75
N HIS A 43 11.07 -8.51 2.11
CA HIS A 43 10.55 -7.93 0.87
C HIS A 43 11.39 -8.28 -0.37
N GLN A 44 12.44 -9.09 -0.24
CA GLN A 44 13.31 -9.45 -1.38
C GLN A 44 12.55 -10.10 -2.55
N GLU A 45 11.48 -10.85 -2.26
CA GLU A 45 10.67 -11.52 -3.27
C GLU A 45 9.40 -10.75 -3.67
N THR A 46 9.26 -9.51 -3.16
CA THR A 46 8.14 -8.63 -3.49
C THR A 46 8.58 -7.51 -4.41
N GLU A 47 7.73 -7.17 -5.37
CA GLU A 47 7.85 -5.99 -6.21
C GLU A 47 6.77 -4.99 -5.84
N SER A 48 7.06 -3.70 -5.99
CA SER A 48 6.11 -2.66 -5.58
C SER A 48 6.17 -1.43 -6.46
N ILE A 49 5.00 -0.91 -6.81
CA ILE A 49 4.84 0.43 -7.38
C ILE A 49 4.37 1.33 -6.25
N VAL A 50 5.28 2.13 -5.69
CA VAL A 50 5.02 2.98 -4.52
C VAL A 50 4.45 4.32 -4.98
N LEU A 51 3.27 4.70 -4.48
CA LEU A 51 2.63 6.00 -4.77
C LEU A 51 2.96 7.02 -3.68
N LEU A 52 2.80 6.60 -2.42
CA LEU A 52 3.06 7.42 -1.25
C LEU A 52 3.92 6.67 -0.26
N PHE A 53 4.86 7.39 0.35
CA PHE A 53 5.67 6.88 1.45
C PHE A 53 5.87 7.96 2.51
N CYS A 54 5.80 7.60 3.79
CA CYS A 54 6.12 8.52 4.87
C CYS A 54 7.47 8.19 5.48
N ASP A 55 8.15 9.23 5.96
CA ASP A 55 9.42 9.09 6.68
C ASP A 55 9.29 8.18 7.91
N GLU A 56 10.38 7.51 8.28
CA GLU A 56 10.42 6.69 9.50
C GLU A 56 10.24 7.54 10.79
N SER A 57 10.51 8.85 10.71
CA SER A 57 10.32 9.82 11.80
C SER A 57 8.87 10.25 12.01
N TRP A 58 7.92 9.73 11.22
CA TRP A 58 6.48 9.96 11.42
C TRP A 58 6.07 9.73 12.89
N PRO A 59 5.34 10.66 13.54
CA PRO A 59 4.52 11.73 12.95
C PRO A 59 5.23 13.06 12.69
N TRP A 60 6.53 13.15 12.94
CA TRP A 60 7.29 14.40 12.79
C TRP A 60 7.90 14.60 11.41
N GLY A 61 7.95 13.53 10.60
CA GLY A 61 8.41 13.57 9.21
C GLY A 61 7.31 13.87 8.20
N GLU A 62 7.67 13.80 6.93
CA GLU A 62 6.80 14.16 5.81
C GLU A 62 6.25 12.91 5.08
N ILE A 63 5.26 13.16 4.21
CA ILE A 63 4.72 12.17 3.27
C ILE A 63 5.15 12.60 1.87
N HIS A 64 5.79 11.68 1.17
CA HIS A 64 6.38 11.90 -0.14
C HIS A 64 5.55 11.21 -1.22
N ARG A 65 5.50 11.85 -2.39
CA ARG A 65 5.03 11.21 -3.62
C ARG A 65 6.21 10.52 -4.27
N GLU A 66 6.02 9.25 -4.57
CA GLU A 66 7.01 8.40 -5.23
C GLU A 66 6.67 8.22 -6.72
N ALA A 67 7.56 7.59 -7.49
CA ALA A 67 7.39 7.43 -8.94
C ALA A 67 6.05 6.79 -9.35
N GLY A 68 5.49 5.91 -8.51
CA GLY A 68 4.18 5.30 -8.74
C GLY A 68 3.01 6.27 -8.68
N TRP A 69 3.18 7.47 -8.09
CA TRP A 69 2.14 8.50 -8.00
C TRP A 69 1.63 8.87 -9.40
N ASP A 70 2.54 9.23 -10.31
CA ASP A 70 2.17 9.64 -11.66
C ASP A 70 1.61 8.48 -12.50
N ARG A 71 1.90 7.23 -12.10
CA ARG A 71 1.43 6.01 -12.78
C ARG A 71 -0.01 5.65 -12.41
N LEU A 72 -0.33 5.70 -11.12
CA LEU A 72 -1.53 5.05 -10.58
C LEU A 72 -2.45 5.97 -9.79
N ALA A 73 -1.99 7.13 -9.30
CA ALA A 73 -2.80 7.95 -8.39
C ALA A 73 -4.14 8.38 -8.99
N LYS A 74 -4.19 8.66 -10.31
CA LYS A 74 -5.43 9.07 -10.99
C LYS A 74 -6.57 8.05 -10.86
N VAL A 75 -6.23 6.76 -10.84
CA VAL A 75 -7.20 5.65 -10.73
C VAL A 75 -7.29 5.11 -9.30
N ALA A 76 -6.21 5.20 -8.52
CA ALA A 76 -6.15 4.68 -7.16
C ALA A 76 -6.84 5.60 -6.15
N MET A 77 -6.64 6.93 -6.25
CA MET A 77 -7.16 7.87 -5.26
C MET A 77 -8.68 7.84 -5.13
N PRO A 78 -9.49 7.81 -6.21
CA PRO A 78 -10.94 7.72 -6.07
C PRO A 78 -11.42 6.51 -5.27
N LEU A 79 -10.77 5.36 -5.45
CA LEU A 79 -11.09 4.14 -4.69
C LEU A 79 -10.60 4.24 -3.24
N ILE A 80 -9.42 4.81 -3.01
CA ILE A 80 -8.90 5.01 -1.65
C ILE A 80 -9.82 5.96 -0.87
N ASP A 81 -10.24 7.06 -1.48
CA ASP A 81 -11.14 8.04 -0.88
C ASP A 81 -12.50 7.38 -0.57
N ASP A 82 -13.07 6.61 -1.51
CA ASP A 82 -14.34 5.88 -1.29
C ASP A 82 -14.26 4.90 -0.10
N ILE A 83 -13.17 4.14 0.02
CA ILE A 83 -12.94 3.23 1.15
C ILE A 83 -12.84 4.01 2.46
N ILE A 84 -12.06 5.09 2.49
CA ILE A 84 -11.87 5.89 3.71
C ILE A 84 -13.19 6.53 4.13
N ASP A 85 -13.89 7.18 3.21
CA ASP A 85 -15.15 7.89 3.49
C ASP A 85 -16.27 6.94 3.92
N THR A 86 -16.27 5.71 3.41
CA THR A 86 -17.27 4.69 3.77
C THR A 86 -17.00 4.05 5.13
N TYR A 87 -15.75 3.73 5.44
CA TYR A 87 -15.41 2.84 6.56
C TYR A 87 -14.70 3.53 7.73
N TYR A 88 -14.23 4.77 7.58
CA TYR A 88 -13.45 5.46 8.60
C TYR A 88 -14.09 6.78 9.02
N THR A 89 -13.83 7.18 10.27
CA THR A 89 -14.16 8.52 10.74
C THR A 89 -13.24 9.54 10.05
N PRO A 90 -13.76 10.70 9.58
CA PRO A 90 -12.96 11.75 8.98
C PRO A 90 -11.80 12.22 9.88
N GLY A 91 -10.72 12.70 9.26
CA GLY A 91 -9.54 13.25 9.94
C GLY A 91 -8.30 12.35 9.97
N GLY A 92 -8.34 11.20 9.29
CA GLY A 92 -7.16 10.37 9.06
C GLY A 92 -6.23 10.92 7.99
N THR A 93 -4.99 10.42 7.98
CA THR A 93 -3.97 10.77 6.96
C THR A 93 -3.49 9.50 6.26
N LEU A 94 -3.49 9.51 4.93
CA LEU A 94 -2.97 8.42 4.10
C LEU A 94 -1.43 8.44 4.11
N LEU A 95 -0.81 7.59 4.93
CA LEU A 95 0.64 7.58 5.13
C LEU A 95 1.41 6.89 4.00
N ARG A 96 0.87 5.78 3.49
CA ARG A 96 1.51 4.94 2.47
C ARG A 96 0.46 4.36 1.54
N ALA A 97 0.77 4.33 0.25
CA ALA A 97 -0.04 3.70 -0.77
C ALA A 97 0.87 3.06 -1.82
N MET A 98 0.64 1.80 -2.14
CA MET A 98 1.45 1.07 -3.12
C MET A 98 0.67 -0.11 -3.71
N ALA A 99 0.95 -0.43 -4.98
CA ALA A 99 0.64 -1.75 -5.51
C ALA A 99 1.77 -2.71 -5.11
N ALA A 100 1.43 -3.86 -4.55
CA ALA A 100 2.39 -4.88 -4.13
C ALA A 100 2.15 -6.18 -4.90
N LYS A 101 3.24 -6.81 -5.34
CA LYS A 101 3.23 -8.05 -6.11
C LYS A 101 4.17 -9.06 -5.45
N LEU A 102 3.65 -10.25 -5.16
CA LEU A 102 4.46 -11.39 -4.77
C LEU A 102 4.84 -12.18 -6.02
N LYS A 103 6.12 -12.50 -6.19
CA LYS A 103 6.58 -13.32 -7.32
C LYS A 103 6.01 -14.74 -7.20
N ALA A 104 5.85 -15.41 -8.35
CA ALA A 104 5.44 -16.81 -8.37
C ALA A 104 6.41 -17.67 -7.54
N GLY A 105 5.87 -18.43 -6.59
CA GLY A 105 6.65 -19.24 -5.64
C GLY A 105 7.32 -18.44 -4.51
N GLY A 106 7.19 -17.11 -4.50
CA GLY A 106 7.72 -16.26 -3.44
C GLY A 106 7.01 -16.49 -2.11
N ARG A 107 7.71 -16.27 -1.01
CA ARG A 107 7.21 -16.47 0.35
C ARG A 107 7.60 -15.30 1.24
N ILE A 108 6.60 -14.67 1.84
CA ILE A 108 6.81 -13.73 2.93
C ILE A 108 6.92 -14.52 4.23
N THR A 109 8.07 -14.48 4.90
CA THR A 109 8.25 -15.15 6.19
C THR A 109 7.42 -14.45 7.28
N PRO A 110 6.92 -15.19 8.28
CA PRO A 110 6.22 -14.59 9.41
C PRO A 110 7.06 -13.50 10.07
N HIS A 111 6.49 -12.30 10.23
CA HIS A 111 7.14 -11.15 10.84
C HIS A 111 6.11 -10.20 11.46
N VAL A 112 6.61 -9.25 12.25
CA VAL A 112 5.85 -8.11 12.78
C VAL A 112 6.52 -6.84 12.30
N ASP A 113 5.74 -5.92 11.76
CA ASP A 113 6.22 -4.60 11.37
C ASP A 113 6.53 -3.77 12.61
N SER A 114 7.72 -3.16 12.68
CA SER A 114 8.23 -2.52 13.91
C SER A 114 8.32 -1.00 13.89
N LEU A 115 8.11 -0.36 12.74
CA LEU A 115 8.15 1.11 12.65
C LEU A 115 6.96 1.72 13.40
N GLU A 116 7.19 2.82 14.11
CA GLU A 116 6.19 3.52 14.92
C GLU A 116 4.90 3.82 14.14
N SER A 117 5.04 4.26 12.89
CA SER A 117 3.90 4.51 11.99
C SER A 117 2.95 3.31 11.79
N PHE A 118 3.42 2.07 11.96
CA PHE A 118 2.58 0.88 11.87
C PHE A 118 1.77 0.60 13.13
N HIS A 119 2.19 1.12 14.28
CA HIS A 119 1.44 1.01 15.53
C HIS A 119 0.32 2.06 15.66
N MET A 120 0.38 3.12 14.85
CA MET A 120 -0.55 4.26 14.92
C MET A 120 -1.60 4.27 13.81
N GLY A 121 -1.59 3.29 12.90
CA GLY A 121 -2.44 3.30 11.71
C GLY A 121 -3.06 1.95 11.40
N HIS A 122 -4.10 1.96 10.58
CA HIS A 122 -4.67 0.74 10.00
C HIS A 122 -4.06 0.48 8.62
N ARG A 123 -3.91 -0.79 8.25
CA ARG A 123 -3.50 -1.22 6.91
C ARG A 123 -4.66 -1.90 6.22
N ILE A 124 -5.03 -1.39 5.05
CA ILE A 124 -6.08 -1.95 4.21
C ILE A 124 -5.40 -2.70 3.05
N HIS A 125 -5.84 -3.93 2.80
CA HIS A 125 -5.44 -4.69 1.61
C HIS A 125 -6.63 -4.77 0.67
N VAL A 126 -6.43 -4.37 -0.58
CA VAL A 126 -7.40 -4.52 -1.66
C VAL A 126 -6.84 -5.57 -2.63
N PRO A 127 -7.35 -6.81 -2.63
CA PRO A 127 -6.90 -7.84 -3.55
C PRO A 127 -7.21 -7.44 -5.01
N ILE A 128 -6.21 -7.53 -5.89
CA ILE A 128 -6.34 -7.20 -7.32
C ILE A 128 -6.38 -8.46 -8.18
N THR A 129 -5.43 -9.37 -7.95
CA THR A 129 -5.35 -10.70 -8.55
C THR A 129 -4.69 -11.65 -7.55
N THR A 130 -5.11 -12.91 -7.51
CA THR A 130 -4.68 -13.92 -6.53
C THR A 130 -4.36 -15.24 -7.19
#